data_AF-A0A9D8UJR6-F1
#
_entry.id   AF-A0A9D8UJR6-F1
#
_cell.length_a   1.000
_cell.length_b   1.000
_cell.length_c   1.000
_cell.angle_alpha   90.00
_cell.angle_beta   90.00
_cell.angle_gamma   90.00
#
_symmetry.space_group_name_H-M   'P 1'
#
loop_
_entity.id
_entity.type
_entity.pdbx_description
1 polymer ?
#
loop_
_entity_poly.entity_id
_entity_poly.type
_entity_poly.pdbx_seq_one_letter_code
_entity_poly.pdbx_strand_id
1 'polypeptide(L)'
;MKKVVFLCLIGIFTYQASYAQNEIARERASLRGLQELGIVVNVEKSIGLSHESLNTGLIRKAIIENFEGLPLTILSDRTLRQSDEFPILHVHINIMRASNQTYPFSIEMNFYQPVKLVLNRDLQTMASTWNKGQVGVVSENMMHIIAAEAVNATNLFKDEFEEVN
;
A
#
# COMPACT_ATOMS: atom_id res chain seq x y z
N MET A 1 8.77 -11.46 46.15
CA MET A 1 7.63 -11.33 45.22
C MET A 1 7.80 -10.24 44.17
N LYS A 2 8.11 -8.97 44.50
CA LYS A 2 8.21 -7.87 43.50
C LYS A 2 9.22 -8.11 42.35
N LYS A 3 10.35 -8.77 42.60
CA LYS A 3 11.36 -9.08 41.55
C LYS A 3 10.92 -10.16 40.54
N VAL A 4 10.06 -11.09 40.94
CA VAL A 4 9.56 -12.18 40.08
C VAL A 4 8.49 -11.65 39.12
N VAL A 5 7.64 -10.73 39.61
CA VAL A 5 6.63 -10.05 38.79
C VAL A 5 7.29 -9.20 37.69
N PHE A 6 8.42 -8.54 38.00
CA PHE A 6 9.17 -7.74 37.02
C PHE A 6 9.81 -8.59 35.92
N LEU A 7 10.30 -9.79 36.23
CA LEU A 7 10.87 -10.72 35.24
C LEU A 7 9.80 -11.30 34.30
N CYS A 8 8.60 -11.62 34.82
CA CYS A 8 7.48 -12.08 33.99
C CYS A 8 6.97 -11.00 33.04
N LEU A 9 6.97 -9.73 33.45
CA LEU A 9 6.57 -8.61 32.59
C LEU A 9 7.53 -8.41 31.41
N ILE A 10 8.84 -8.51 31.62
CA ILE A 10 9.84 -8.38 30.53
C ILE A 10 9.71 -9.53 29.52
N GLY A 11 9.44 -10.76 29.99
CA GLY A 11 9.24 -11.91 29.10
C GLY A 11 8.04 -11.74 28.16
N ILE A 12 6.93 -11.17 28.64
CA ILE A 12 5.72 -10.98 27.81
C ILE A 12 5.95 -9.97 26.67
N PHE A 13 6.72 -8.90 26.91
CA PHE A 13 7.05 -7.91 25.87
C PHE A 13 7.96 -8.47 24.78
N THR A 14 8.88 -9.39 25.09
CA THR A 14 9.79 -9.97 24.09
C THR A 14 9.09 -10.92 23.13
N TYR A 15 8.07 -11.66 23.58
CA TYR A 15 7.33 -12.58 22.71
C TYR A 15 6.50 -11.85 21.65
N GLN A 16 5.85 -10.74 22.02
CA GLN A 16 5.02 -9.97 21.08
C GLN A 16 5.83 -9.30 19.96
N ALA A 17 7.07 -8.88 20.26
CA ALA A 17 7.96 -8.29 19.25
C ALA A 17 8.30 -9.27 18.11
N SER A 18 8.49 -10.56 18.42
CA SER A 18 8.84 -11.57 17.41
C SER A 18 7.70 -11.91 16.44
N TYR A 19 6.43 -11.82 16.85
CA TYR A 19 5.30 -12.11 15.97
C TYR A 19 5.08 -10.98 14.94
N ALA A 20 5.17 -9.72 15.37
CA ALA A 20 5.05 -8.56 14.48
C ALA A 20 6.20 -8.50 13.45
N GLN A 21 7.44 -8.80 13.87
CA GLN A 21 8.59 -8.85 12.96
C GLN A 21 8.44 -9.95 11.90
N ASN A 22 7.87 -11.10 12.27
CA ASN A 22 7.60 -12.19 11.34
C ASN A 22 6.50 -11.85 10.32
N GLU A 23 5.49 -11.07 10.70
CA GLU A 23 4.45 -10.63 9.79
C GLU A 23 4.99 -9.64 8.74
N ILE A 24 5.73 -8.63 9.18
CA ILE A 24 6.42 -7.68 8.27
C ILE A 24 7.37 -8.42 7.33
N ALA A 25 8.16 -9.37 7.83
CA ALA A 25 9.06 -10.16 7.01
C ALA A 25 8.30 -11.04 5.99
N ARG A 26 7.12 -11.56 6.34
CA ARG A 26 6.27 -12.32 5.43
C ARG A 26 5.67 -11.45 4.34
N GLU A 27 5.18 -10.27 4.69
CA GLU A 27 4.66 -9.30 3.72
C GLU A 27 5.75 -8.91 2.71
N ARG A 28 6.94 -8.55 3.19
CA ARG A 28 8.08 -8.25 2.33
C ARG A 28 8.46 -9.43 1.44
N ALA A 29 8.53 -10.64 2.00
CA ALA A 29 8.84 -11.84 1.24
C ALA A 29 7.83 -12.14 0.13
N SER A 30 6.60 -11.63 0.23
CA SER A 30 5.57 -11.77 -0.81
C SER A 30 5.87 -11.00 -2.10
N LEU A 31 6.82 -10.05 -2.06
CA LEU A 31 7.27 -9.26 -3.22
C LEU A 31 8.36 -9.96 -4.04
N ARG A 32 8.90 -11.08 -3.53
CA ARG A 32 10.00 -11.80 -4.17
C ARG A 32 9.56 -12.48 -5.46
N GLY A 33 10.36 -12.32 -6.51
CA GLY A 33 10.13 -12.91 -7.82
C GLY A 33 9.04 -12.23 -8.63
N LEU A 34 8.56 -11.05 -8.18
CA LEU A 34 7.59 -10.27 -8.92
C LEU A 34 8.24 -9.73 -10.21
N GLN A 35 7.62 -10.02 -11.36
CA GLN A 35 8.10 -9.61 -12.69
C GLN A 35 7.16 -8.62 -13.38
N GLU A 36 5.87 -8.72 -13.08
CA GLU A 36 4.81 -7.93 -13.70
C GLU A 36 3.93 -7.33 -12.61
N LEU A 37 3.53 -6.08 -12.78
CA LEU A 37 2.73 -5.35 -11.80
C LEU A 37 1.69 -4.45 -12.46
N GLY A 38 0.43 -4.61 -12.06
CA GLY A 38 -0.61 -3.62 -12.29
C GLY A 38 -0.56 -2.51 -11.25
N ILE A 39 -0.78 -1.26 -11.66
CA ILE A 39 -0.95 -0.13 -10.74
C ILE A 39 -2.35 0.45 -10.94
N VAL A 40 -3.13 0.50 -9.87
CA VAL A 40 -4.50 1.04 -9.87
C VAL A 40 -4.59 2.14 -8.81
N VAL A 41 -5.07 3.32 -9.21
CA VAL A 41 -5.21 4.47 -8.31
C VAL A 41 -6.67 4.88 -8.22
N ASN A 42 -7.18 4.90 -6.99
CA ASN A 42 -8.54 5.34 -6.69
C ASN A 42 -8.48 6.56 -5.76
N VAL A 43 -9.18 7.64 -6.11
CA VAL A 43 -9.34 8.81 -5.23
C VAL A 43 -10.81 8.96 -4.85
N GLU A 44 -11.10 8.68 -3.59
CA GLU A 44 -12.38 8.95 -2.95
C GLU A 44 -12.32 10.31 -2.25
N LYS A 45 -13.32 11.15 -2.49
CA LYS A 45 -13.33 12.53 -1.98
C LYS A 45 -14.74 13.03 -1.74
N SER A 46 -14.86 13.95 -0.80
CA SER A 46 -16.13 14.62 -0.49
C SER A 46 -16.75 15.29 -1.73
N ILE A 47 -18.08 15.26 -1.83
CA ILE A 47 -18.83 15.86 -2.95
C ILE A 47 -18.43 17.33 -3.12
N GLY A 48 -18.19 17.74 -4.37
CA GLY A 48 -17.80 19.11 -4.72
C GLY A 48 -16.32 19.44 -4.48
N LEU A 49 -15.50 18.50 -3.98
CA LEU A 49 -14.05 18.65 -3.95
C LEU A 49 -13.48 18.26 -5.33
N SER A 50 -13.15 19.25 -6.15
CA SER A 50 -12.43 19.04 -7.41
C SER A 50 -11.13 19.83 -7.39
N HIS A 51 -10.02 19.13 -7.65
CA HIS A 51 -8.70 19.73 -7.75
C HIS A 51 -7.90 18.92 -8.78
N GLU A 52 -7.20 19.59 -9.69
CA GLU A 52 -6.52 18.96 -10.82
C GLU A 52 -5.46 17.95 -10.36
N SER A 53 -4.72 18.27 -9.30
CA SER A 53 -3.71 17.38 -8.73
C SER A 53 -4.26 16.04 -8.23
N LEU A 54 -5.57 15.94 -7.97
CA LEU A 54 -6.23 14.72 -7.50
C LEU A 54 -6.72 13.83 -8.67
N ASN A 55 -6.24 14.07 -9.88
CA ASN A 55 -6.52 13.24 -11.04
C ASN A 55 -5.82 11.88 -10.90
N THR A 56 -6.61 10.79 -10.90
CA THR A 56 -6.11 9.42 -10.75
C THR A 56 -5.10 9.03 -11.83
N GLY A 57 -5.32 9.48 -13.08
CA GLY A 57 -4.41 9.22 -14.20
C GLY A 57 -3.06 9.92 -14.06
N LEU A 58 -3.04 11.17 -13.58
CA LEU A 58 -1.80 11.89 -13.31
C LEU A 58 -1.02 11.27 -12.15
N ILE A 59 -1.70 10.91 -11.05
CA ILE A 59 -1.07 10.23 -9.90
C ILE A 59 -0.52 8.87 -10.33
N ARG A 60 -1.31 8.07 -11.06
CA ARG A 60 -0.86 6.78 -11.60
C ARG A 60 0.37 6.93 -12.47
N LYS A 61 0.37 7.90 -13.39
CA LYS A 61 1.51 8.20 -14.26
C LYS A 61 2.75 8.53 -13.43
N ALA A 62 2.63 9.41 -12.43
CA ALA A 62 3.75 9.76 -11.56
C ALA A 62 4.29 8.58 -10.75
N ILE A 63 3.43 7.67 -10.29
CA ILE A 63 3.87 6.42 -9.63
C ILE A 63 4.65 5.53 -10.61
N ILE A 64 4.16 5.38 -11.85
CA ILE A 64 4.85 4.58 -12.88
C ILE A 64 6.21 5.16 -13.21
N GLU A 65 6.29 6.48 -13.38
CA GLU A 65 7.56 7.20 -13.59
C GLU A 65 8.51 6.98 -12.39
N ASN A 66 7.99 6.99 -11.16
CA ASN A 66 8.78 6.70 -9.97
C ASN A 66 9.30 5.26 -9.90
N PHE A 67 8.64 4.32 -10.58
CA PHE A 67 9.02 2.92 -10.66
C PHE A 67 9.93 2.63 -11.87
N GLU A 68 10.24 3.63 -12.70
CA GLU A 68 11.22 3.49 -13.77
C GLU A 68 12.57 3.04 -13.21
N GLY A 69 13.20 2.09 -13.91
CA GLY A 69 14.48 1.49 -13.50
C GLY A 69 14.35 0.23 -12.65
N LEU A 70 13.16 -0.08 -12.12
CA LEU A 70 12.92 -1.37 -11.49
C LEU A 70 12.88 -2.50 -12.54
N PRO A 71 13.34 -3.72 -12.21
CA PRO A 71 13.18 -4.91 -13.05
C PRO A 71 11.72 -5.42 -13.06
N LEU A 72 10.76 -4.53 -13.26
CA LEU A 72 9.32 -4.79 -13.29
C LEU A 72 8.70 -4.31 -14.60
N THR A 73 7.84 -5.14 -15.17
CA THR A 73 6.98 -4.74 -16.29
C THR A 73 5.67 -4.20 -15.74
N ILE A 74 5.44 -2.89 -15.92
CA ILE A 74 4.17 -2.29 -15.54
C ILE A 74 3.10 -2.62 -16.58
N LEU A 75 2.02 -3.27 -16.12
CA LEU A 75 0.94 -3.71 -16.98
C LEU A 75 0.02 -2.56 -17.39
N SER A 76 -0.49 -2.66 -18.62
CA SER A 76 -1.47 -1.71 -19.15
C SER A 76 -2.86 -1.97 -18.55
N ASP A 77 -3.68 -0.92 -18.45
CA ASP A 77 -5.06 -1.06 -17.99
C ASP A 77 -5.89 -2.02 -18.87
N ARG A 78 -5.54 -2.14 -20.15
CA ARG A 78 -6.20 -3.10 -21.05
C ARG A 78 -5.90 -4.53 -20.60
N THR A 79 -4.64 -4.82 -20.28
CA THR A 79 -4.21 -6.14 -19.80
C THR A 79 -4.88 -6.48 -18.47
N LEU A 80 -4.90 -5.53 -17.52
CA LEU A 80 -5.51 -5.73 -16.19
C LEU A 80 -7.02 -5.97 -16.25
N ARG A 81 -7.72 -5.46 -17.26
CA ARG A 81 -9.16 -5.72 -17.45
C ARG A 81 -9.45 -7.10 -18.05
N GLN A 82 -8.45 -7.77 -18.63
CA GLN A 82 -8.61 -9.02 -19.35
C GLN A 82 -8.32 -10.26 -18.49
N SER A 83 -7.68 -10.08 -17.32
CA SER A 83 -7.36 -11.15 -16.39
C SER A 83 -7.31 -10.62 -14.96
N ASP A 84 -7.82 -11.41 -14.03
CA ASP A 84 -7.74 -11.21 -12.58
C ASP A 84 -6.54 -11.92 -11.95
N GLU A 85 -5.67 -12.54 -12.77
CA GLU A 85 -4.51 -13.31 -12.31
C GLU A 85 -3.24 -12.47 -12.16
N PHE A 86 -3.27 -11.19 -12.54
CA PHE A 86 -2.09 -10.34 -12.45
C PHE A 86 -1.97 -9.68 -11.08
N PRO A 87 -0.76 -9.61 -10.49
CA PRO A 87 -0.53 -8.85 -9.26
C PRO A 87 -0.82 -7.36 -9.46
N ILE A 88 -1.47 -6.72 -8.48
CA ILE A 88 -1.89 -5.33 -8.53
C ILE A 88 -1.47 -4.61 -7.25
N LEU A 89 -0.76 -3.49 -7.39
CA LEU A 89 -0.63 -2.47 -6.37
C LEU A 89 -1.81 -1.49 -6.49
N HIS A 90 -2.74 -1.58 -5.55
CA HIS A 90 -3.89 -0.68 -5.45
C HIS A 90 -3.57 0.44 -4.46
N VAL A 91 -3.59 1.68 -4.94
CA VAL A 91 -3.39 2.90 -4.16
C VAL A 91 -4.74 3.60 -4.01
N HIS A 92 -5.30 3.57 -2.81
CA HIS A 92 -6.56 4.21 -2.48
C HIS A 92 -6.30 5.45 -1.64
N ILE A 93 -6.75 6.59 -2.13
CA ILE A 93 -6.66 7.88 -1.45
C ILE A 93 -8.08 8.26 -1.03
N ASN A 94 -8.31 8.45 0.26
CA ASN A 94 -9.58 8.95 0.77
C ASN A 94 -9.40 10.36 1.35
N ILE A 95 -10.26 11.29 0.97
CA ILE A 95 -10.16 12.71 1.35
C ILE A 95 -11.49 13.20 1.92
N MET A 96 -11.46 13.59 3.19
CA MET A 96 -12.62 14.10 3.90
C MET A 96 -12.54 15.62 4.01
N ARG A 97 -13.69 16.30 4.04
CA ARG A 97 -13.77 17.74 4.35
C ARG A 97 -14.07 17.91 5.84
N ALA A 98 -13.16 18.57 6.57
CA ALA A 98 -13.41 18.98 7.95
C ALA A 98 -13.98 20.41 8.03
N SER A 99 -14.52 20.79 9.19
CA SER A 99 -15.27 22.04 9.43
C SER A 99 -14.43 23.34 9.41
N ASN A 100 -13.14 23.26 9.10
CA ASN A 100 -12.16 24.34 9.24
C ASN A 100 -11.27 24.54 8.00
N GLN A 101 -11.76 24.27 6.79
CA GLN A 101 -10.99 24.33 5.53
C GLN A 101 -9.74 23.42 5.52
N THR A 102 -9.75 22.39 6.37
CA THR A 102 -8.76 21.32 6.33
C THR A 102 -9.36 20.06 5.73
N TYR A 103 -8.48 19.25 5.17
CA TYR A 103 -8.78 18.05 4.45
C TYR A 103 -7.93 16.92 5.03
N PRO A 104 -8.44 16.22 6.06
CA PRO A 104 -7.89 14.95 6.46
C PRO A 104 -7.92 13.98 5.28
N PHE A 105 -6.84 13.22 5.12
CA PHE A 105 -6.75 12.21 4.09
C PHE A 105 -6.07 10.94 4.62
N SER A 106 -6.39 9.81 3.99
CA SER A 106 -5.62 8.58 4.09
C SER A 106 -5.13 8.16 2.71
N ILE A 107 -3.95 7.54 2.69
CA ILE A 107 -3.39 6.84 1.53
C ILE A 107 -3.17 5.41 1.99
N GLU A 108 -3.82 4.47 1.32
CA GLU A 108 -3.73 3.05 1.59
C GLU A 108 -3.20 2.34 0.35
N MET A 109 -2.16 1.55 0.53
CA MET A 109 -1.56 0.73 -0.53
C MET A 109 -1.79 -0.73 -0.18
N ASN A 110 -2.39 -1.47 -1.10
CA ASN A 110 -2.66 -2.89 -0.96
C ASN A 110 -2.09 -3.61 -2.19
N PHE A 111 -1.20 -4.56 -1.96
CA PHE A 111 -0.66 -5.42 -3.01
C PHE A 111 -1.45 -6.74 -3.04
N TYR A 112 -2.28 -6.87 -4.07
CA TYR A 112 -3.05 -8.06 -4.34
C TYR A 112 -2.30 -8.97 -5.30
N GLN A 113 -2.21 -10.26 -4.98
CA GLN A 113 -1.65 -11.25 -5.89
C GLN A 113 -2.41 -12.58 -5.79
N PRO A 114 -2.30 -13.46 -6.80
CA PRO A 114 -2.91 -14.76 -6.73
C PRO A 114 -2.25 -15.63 -5.67
N VAL A 115 -3.06 -16.21 -4.81
CA VAL A 115 -2.62 -17.15 -3.76
C VAL A 115 -3.37 -18.47 -3.87
N LYS A 116 -2.70 -19.55 -3.48
CA LYS A 116 -3.31 -20.88 -3.34
C LYS A 116 -3.61 -21.16 -1.88
N LEU A 117 -4.84 -21.56 -1.58
CA LEU A 117 -5.23 -21.90 -0.23
C LEU A 117 -4.72 -23.30 0.15
N VAL A 118 -4.06 -23.41 1.31
CA VAL A 118 -3.48 -24.69 1.78
C VAL A 118 -4.56 -25.76 1.97
N LEU A 119 -5.75 -25.36 2.42
CA LEU A 119 -6.88 -26.25 2.70
C LEU A 119 -7.66 -26.64 1.43
N ASN A 120 -7.54 -25.89 0.35
CA ASN A 120 -8.21 -26.18 -0.92
C ASN A 120 -7.33 -25.71 -2.08
N ARG A 121 -6.39 -26.59 -2.47
CA ARG A 121 -5.29 -26.27 -3.41
C ARG A 121 -5.76 -26.00 -4.84
N ASP A 122 -6.99 -26.39 -5.15
CA ASP A 122 -7.61 -26.21 -6.47
C ASP A 122 -8.26 -24.83 -6.62
N LEU A 123 -8.34 -24.04 -5.53
CA LEU A 123 -8.84 -22.67 -5.55
C LEU A 123 -7.69 -21.67 -5.51
N GLN A 124 -7.56 -20.92 -6.61
CA GLN A 124 -6.73 -19.73 -6.72
C GLN A 124 -7.62 -18.50 -6.48
N THR A 125 -7.16 -17.56 -5.66
CA THR A 125 -7.90 -16.33 -5.36
C THR A 125 -6.93 -15.17 -5.22
N MET A 126 -7.42 -13.94 -5.39
CA MET A 126 -6.64 -12.73 -5.14
C MET A 126 -6.70 -12.37 -3.66
N ALA A 127 -5.55 -12.19 -3.04
CA ALA A 127 -5.46 -11.76 -1.63
C ALA A 127 -4.45 -10.63 -1.47
N SER A 128 -4.70 -9.75 -0.50
CA SER A 128 -3.71 -8.75 -0.08
C SER A 128 -2.59 -9.48 0.67
N THR A 129 -1.37 -9.31 0.20
CA THR A 129 -0.17 -9.99 0.72
C THR A 129 0.87 -9.01 1.26
N TRP A 130 0.69 -7.74 0.95
CA TRP A 130 1.45 -6.64 1.51
C TRP A 130 0.53 -5.42 1.57
N ASN A 131 0.56 -4.69 2.67
CA ASN A 131 -0.16 -3.42 2.79
C ASN A 131 0.63 -2.40 3.61
N LYS A 132 0.45 -1.13 3.29
CA LYS A 132 0.93 0.00 4.09
C LYS A 132 -0.06 1.14 3.95
N GLY A 133 -0.14 1.98 4.96
CA GLY A 133 -1.03 3.12 4.94
C GLY A 133 -0.46 4.29 5.72
N GLN A 134 -0.86 5.49 5.33
CA GLN A 134 -0.55 6.71 6.05
C GLN A 134 -1.74 7.65 6.07
N VAL A 135 -1.77 8.53 7.07
CA VAL A 135 -2.81 9.53 7.25
C VAL A 135 -2.17 10.90 7.38
N GLY A 136 -2.86 11.92 6.90
CA GLY A 136 -2.40 13.30 6.97
C GLY A 136 -3.55 14.29 6.99
N VAL A 137 -3.21 15.56 7.16
CA VAL A 137 -4.15 16.67 7.09
C VAL A 137 -3.48 17.80 6.31
N VAL A 138 -4.18 18.34 5.32
CA VAL A 138 -3.73 19.51 4.56
C VAL A 138 -4.77 20.62 4.63
N SER A 139 -4.34 21.86 4.46
CA SER A 139 -5.23 22.99 4.17
C SER A 139 -5.64 22.99 2.68
N GLU A 140 -6.68 23.74 2.33
CA GLU A 140 -7.21 23.83 0.96
C GLU A 140 -6.14 24.15 -0.10
N ASN A 141 -5.25 25.11 0.18
CA ASN A 141 -4.16 25.52 -0.72
C ASN A 141 -3.04 24.47 -0.87
N MET A 142 -3.04 23.43 -0.03
CA MET A 142 -2.02 22.38 0.02
C MET A 142 -2.53 21.05 -0.55
N MET A 143 -3.66 21.05 -1.28
CA MET A 143 -4.25 19.84 -1.85
C MET A 143 -3.31 19.07 -2.80
N HIS A 144 -2.38 19.77 -3.45
CA HIS A 144 -1.34 19.17 -4.30
C HIS A 144 -0.39 18.26 -3.52
N ILE A 145 -0.21 18.49 -2.22
CA ILE A 145 0.63 17.66 -1.36
C ILE A 145 0.07 16.25 -1.25
N ILE A 146 -1.26 16.05 -1.22
CA ILE A 146 -1.85 14.70 -1.13
C ILE A 146 -1.39 13.82 -2.29
N ALA A 147 -1.34 14.37 -3.50
CA ALA A 147 -0.89 13.65 -4.69
C ALA A 147 0.61 13.31 -4.61
N ALA A 148 1.44 14.26 -4.18
CA ALA A 148 2.87 14.04 -3.97
C ALA A 148 3.13 12.98 -2.88
N GLU A 149 2.40 13.04 -1.77
CA GLU A 149 2.46 12.08 -0.69
C GLU A 149 2.01 10.68 -1.12
N ALA A 150 1.03 10.58 -2.02
CA ALA A 150 0.63 9.29 -2.58
C ALA A 150 1.76 8.67 -3.42
N VAL A 151 2.48 9.46 -4.22
CA VAL A 151 3.66 8.98 -4.95
C VAL A 151 4.76 8.59 -3.98
N ASN A 152 5.08 9.46 -3.01
CA ASN A 152 6.11 9.20 -2.01
C ASN A 152 5.83 7.94 -1.18
N ALA A 153 4.57 7.69 -0.81
CA ALA A 153 4.19 6.51 -0.06
C ALA A 153 4.54 5.22 -0.82
N THR A 154 4.45 5.21 -2.16
CA THR A 154 4.81 4.04 -2.97
C THR A 154 6.30 3.72 -2.94
N ASN A 155 7.16 4.61 -2.44
CA ASN A 155 8.57 4.30 -2.19
C ASN A 155 8.72 3.17 -1.16
N LEU A 156 7.80 3.04 -0.20
CA LEU A 156 7.84 1.90 0.74
C LEU A 156 7.71 0.55 0.01
N PHE A 157 6.86 0.49 -1.00
CA PHE A 157 6.75 -0.71 -1.84
C PHE A 157 8.02 -0.93 -2.66
N LYS A 158 8.53 0.14 -3.28
CA LYS A 158 9.76 0.12 -4.09
C LYS A 158 10.96 -0.37 -3.29
N ASP A 159 11.21 0.24 -2.14
CA ASP A 159 12.34 -0.08 -1.26
C ASP A 159 12.27 -1.55 -0.79
N GLU A 160 11.08 -2.01 -0.38
CA GLU A 160 10.90 -3.39 0.06
C GLU A 160 10.97 -4.40 -1.08
N PHE A 161 10.57 -4.01 -2.30
CA PHE A 161 10.74 -4.82 -3.51
C PHE A 161 12.23 -5.00 -3.86
N GLU A 162 13.01 -3.91 -3.86
CA GLU A 162 14.45 -3.92 -4.13
C GLU A 162 15.22 -4.71 -3.05
N GLU A 163 14.75 -4.74 -1.80
CA GLU A 163 15.40 -5.51 -0.74
C GLU A 163 15.34 -7.04 -0.99
N VAL A 164 14.34 -7.51 -1.74
CA VAL A 164 14.07 -8.95 -1.91
C VAL A 164 14.21 -9.47 -3.34
N ASN A 165 14.62 -8.61 -4.29
CA ASN A 165 14.85 -8.94 -5.70
C ASN A 165 16.17 -8.38 -6.21
#